data_AF-A0A536MLD5-F1
#
_entry.id   AF-A0A536MLD5-F1
#
_cell.length_a   1.000
_cell.length_b   1.000
_cell.length_c   1.000
_cell.angle_alpha   90.00
_cell.angle_beta   90.00
_cell.angle_gamma   90.00
#
_symmetry.space_group_name_H-M   'P 1'
#
loop_
_entity.id
_entity.type
_entity.pdbx_description
1 polymer ?
#
loop_
_entity_poly.entity_id
_entity_poly.type
_entity_poly.pdbx_seq_one_letter_code
_entity_poly.pdbx_strand_id
1 'polypeptide(L)'
;MEARAMSSPLEPIFGRAQVPAAFKAQFLHSVDDPSRIVLEGTLHHVWHRPRWLRPLFQVLGRLHILVPDTGTEIPTTLEVVAKRLPDGRAIHVWWRTMHFPKVRHFPTTIVHDARRDRLIDLVGPGNAINMVWRAKFSPPNTFTLDTDACGIDLFGRVRWLPPWFWPWVLGTVRFVQRADNLDIKRVEIELVISHPLLGDVFGYDGTFWVRR
;
A
#
# COMPACT_ATOMS: atom_id res chain seq x y z
N MET A 1 -32.12 -6.49 6.88
CA MET A 1 -30.97 -5.89 7.58
C MET A 1 -30.16 -5.17 6.53
N GLU A 2 -30.31 -3.86 6.37
CA GLU A 2 -29.53 -3.10 5.38
C GLU A 2 -28.05 -3.19 5.76
N ALA A 3 -27.21 -3.62 4.83
CA ALA A 3 -25.77 -3.61 5.03
C ALA A 3 -25.34 -2.15 5.17
N ARG A 4 -24.87 -1.76 6.37
CA ARG A 4 -24.30 -0.44 6.61
C ARG A 4 -23.20 -0.20 5.57
N ALA A 5 -23.28 0.91 4.84
CA ALA A 5 -22.24 1.30 3.90
C ALA A 5 -20.92 1.47 4.66
N MET A 6 -19.86 0.80 4.20
CA MET A 6 -18.53 0.93 4.80
C MET A 6 -18.05 2.38 4.71
N SER A 7 -17.41 2.86 5.78
CA SER A 7 -16.80 4.19 5.82
C SER A 7 -15.38 4.20 5.25
N SER A 8 -14.68 3.06 5.34
CA SER A 8 -13.32 2.84 4.82
C SER A 8 -13.20 1.46 4.17
N PRO A 9 -12.39 1.29 3.11
CA PRO A 9 -12.09 -0.04 2.57
C PRO A 9 -11.34 -0.93 3.57
N LEU A 10 -10.67 -0.38 4.59
CA LEU A 10 -9.96 -1.18 5.58
C LEU A 10 -10.79 -1.52 6.83
N GLU A 11 -12.02 -1.02 6.95
CA GLU A 11 -12.91 -1.28 8.08
C GLU A 11 -13.06 -2.78 8.43
N PRO A 12 -13.20 -3.71 7.45
CA PRO A 12 -13.34 -5.13 7.75
C PRO A 12 -12.11 -5.76 8.44
N ILE A 13 -10.92 -5.21 8.24
CA ILE A 13 -9.66 -5.81 8.75
C ILE A 13 -9.42 -5.45 10.21
N PHE A 14 -9.76 -4.21 10.57
CA PHE A 14 -9.46 -3.68 11.90
C PHE A 14 -10.52 -4.05 12.94
N GLY A 15 -11.70 -4.51 12.51
CA GLY A 15 -12.72 -5.14 13.35
C GLY A 15 -13.08 -4.35 14.62
N ARG A 16 -13.56 -5.06 15.64
CA ARG A 16 -13.83 -4.51 16.99
C ARG A 16 -12.58 -4.46 17.89
N ALA A 17 -11.39 -4.67 17.33
CA ALA A 17 -10.17 -4.73 18.12
C ALA A 17 -9.82 -3.34 18.68
N GLN A 18 -9.04 -3.31 19.76
CA GLN A 18 -8.43 -2.07 20.21
C GLN A 18 -7.31 -1.70 19.23
N VAL A 19 -7.64 -0.83 18.28
CA VAL A 19 -6.71 -0.38 17.24
C VAL A 19 -5.91 0.84 17.74
N PRO A 20 -4.59 0.90 17.50
CA PRO A 20 -3.76 2.07 17.81
C PRO A 20 -4.30 3.36 17.18
N ALA A 21 -4.05 4.50 17.82
CA ALA A 21 -4.56 5.80 17.36
C ALA A 21 -4.07 6.15 15.94
N ALA A 22 -2.77 5.92 15.66
CA ALA A 22 -2.21 6.08 14.32
C ALA A 22 -2.96 5.27 13.25
N PHE A 23 -3.26 4.00 13.53
CA PHE A 23 -3.98 3.12 12.58
C PHE A 23 -5.44 3.51 12.41
N LYS A 24 -6.11 3.93 13.48
CA LYS A 24 -7.47 4.48 13.38
C LYS A 24 -7.50 5.72 12.47
N ALA A 25 -6.58 6.66 12.69
CA ALA A 25 -6.50 7.88 11.89
C ALA A 25 -6.18 7.59 10.41
N GLN A 26 -5.22 6.70 10.14
CA GLN A 26 -4.81 6.35 8.78
C GLN A 26 -5.83 5.47 8.06
N PHE A 27 -6.15 4.30 8.63
CA PHE A 27 -6.85 3.25 7.90
C PHE A 27 -8.37 3.33 8.03
N LEU A 28 -8.90 3.98 9.07
CA LEU A 28 -10.35 4.16 9.25
C LEU A 28 -10.82 5.57 8.87
N HIS A 29 -9.98 6.34 8.17
CA HIS A 29 -10.37 7.62 7.62
C HIS A 29 -11.58 7.48 6.69
N SER A 30 -12.62 8.27 6.95
CA SER A 30 -13.91 8.24 6.23
C SER A 30 -14.01 9.43 5.28
N VAL A 31 -14.82 9.26 4.23
CA VAL A 31 -15.23 10.35 3.34
C VAL A 31 -15.97 11.47 4.09
N ASP A 32 -16.65 11.11 5.17
CA ASP A 32 -17.44 12.05 6.00
C ASP A 32 -16.56 12.85 6.98
N ASP A 33 -15.26 12.54 7.05
CA ASP A 33 -14.29 13.20 7.90
C ASP A 33 -13.48 14.21 7.06
N PRO A 34 -13.67 15.53 7.25
CA PRO A 34 -13.01 16.54 6.41
C PRO A 34 -11.52 16.72 6.74
N SER A 35 -11.01 16.03 7.76
CA SER A 35 -9.62 16.17 8.17
C SER A 35 -8.64 15.61 7.14
N ARG A 36 -7.46 16.21 7.06
CA ARG A 36 -6.41 15.80 6.14
C ARG A 36 -5.46 14.85 6.85
N ILE A 37 -5.48 13.58 6.47
CA ILE A 37 -4.60 12.59 7.07
C ILE A 37 -3.30 12.50 6.26
N VAL A 38 -2.20 12.91 6.89
CA VAL A 38 -0.87 12.89 6.28
C VAL A 38 0.08 12.14 7.20
N LEU A 39 0.81 11.19 6.64
CA LEU A 39 1.95 10.56 7.28
C LEU A 39 3.20 11.26 6.78
N GLU A 40 3.95 11.89 7.69
CA GLU A 40 5.20 12.58 7.36
C GLU A 40 6.35 11.84 8.05
N GLY A 41 7.43 11.60 7.32
CA GLY A 41 8.54 10.82 7.86
C GLY A 41 9.68 10.65 6.88
N THR A 42 10.47 9.63 7.15
CA THR A 42 11.69 9.33 6.40
C THR A 42 11.75 7.85 6.11
N LEU A 43 12.04 7.50 4.85
CA LEU A 43 12.51 6.17 4.50
C LEU A 43 14.01 6.10 4.80
N HIS A 44 14.41 5.28 5.77
CA HIS A 44 15.80 5.17 6.19
C HIS A 44 16.64 4.48 5.12
N HIS A 45 16.10 3.43 4.51
CA HIS A 45 16.75 2.72 3.41
C HIS A 45 15.75 2.40 2.31
N VAL A 46 16.14 2.65 1.07
CA VAL A 46 15.45 2.19 -0.14
C VAL A 46 16.49 1.52 -1.03
N TRP A 47 16.27 0.25 -1.34
CA TRP A 47 17.25 -0.56 -2.05
C TRP A 47 16.59 -1.48 -3.07
N HIS A 48 17.38 -1.85 -4.07
CA HIS A 48 17.02 -2.91 -5.00
C HIS A 48 18.26 -3.72 -5.39
N ARG A 49 18.09 -5.01 -5.62
CA ARG A 49 19.15 -5.92 -6.04
C ARG A 49 18.57 -7.05 -6.90
N PRO A 50 19.37 -7.74 -7.71
CA PRO A 50 20.73 -7.37 -8.12
C PRO A 50 20.76 -6.09 -9.00
N ARG A 51 21.92 -5.41 -9.08
CA ARG A 51 22.07 -4.12 -9.77
C ARG A 51 21.70 -4.16 -11.26
N TRP A 52 21.72 -5.32 -11.90
CA TRP A 52 21.33 -5.46 -13.31
C TRP A 52 19.82 -5.37 -13.53
N LEU A 53 18.98 -5.42 -12.49
CA LEU A 53 17.54 -5.15 -12.58
C LEU A 53 17.21 -3.66 -12.75
N ARG A 54 18.20 -2.76 -12.62
CA ARG A 54 18.01 -1.30 -12.72
C ARG A 54 17.20 -0.86 -13.94
N PRO A 55 17.45 -1.34 -15.17
CA PRO A 55 16.66 -0.94 -16.32
C PRO A 55 15.18 -1.32 -16.19
N LEU A 56 14.90 -2.53 -15.68
CA LEU A 56 13.53 -2.98 -15.41
C LEU A 56 12.85 -2.07 -14.39
N PHE A 57 13.50 -1.80 -13.25
CA PHE A 57 12.96 -0.89 -12.24
C PHE A 57 12.67 0.50 -12.83
N GLN A 58 13.55 1.04 -13.67
CA GLN A 58 13.31 2.33 -14.33
C GLN A 58 12.08 2.33 -15.24
N VAL A 59 11.81 1.23 -15.97
CA VAL A 59 10.58 1.10 -16.76
C VAL A 59 9.36 1.05 -15.84
N LEU A 60 9.38 0.21 -14.81
CA LEU A 60 8.27 0.09 -13.85
C LEU A 60 8.03 1.39 -13.07
N GLY A 61 9.08 2.16 -12.78
CA GLY A 61 8.99 3.47 -12.16
C GLY A 61 8.35 4.53 -13.06
N ARG A 62 8.61 4.51 -14.37
CA ARG A 62 7.90 5.38 -15.33
C ARG A 62 6.41 5.06 -15.42
N LEU A 63 6.05 3.81 -15.17
CA LEU A 63 4.66 3.35 -15.14
C LEU A 63 4.00 3.59 -13.78
N HIS A 64 4.66 4.20 -12.80
CA HIS A 64 4.13 4.35 -11.44
C HIS A 64 3.69 3.00 -10.84
N ILE A 65 4.51 1.96 -11.03
CA ILE A 65 4.28 0.61 -10.46
C ILE A 65 5.13 0.39 -9.21
N LEU A 66 6.30 1.03 -9.14
CA LEU A 66 7.19 1.02 -7.99
C LEU A 66 8.09 2.24 -8.03
N VAL A 67 8.95 2.37 -7.02
CA VAL A 67 9.97 3.43 -6.95
C VAL A 67 11.28 2.87 -7.53
N PRO A 68 11.85 3.50 -8.57
CA PRO A 68 13.01 2.93 -9.26
C PRO A 68 14.36 3.35 -8.66
N ASP A 69 14.34 4.28 -7.71
CA ASP A 69 15.51 4.88 -7.09
C ASP A 69 15.89 4.17 -5.79
N THR A 70 17.17 4.25 -5.44
CA THR A 70 17.72 3.75 -4.17
C THR A 70 18.36 4.89 -3.42
N GLY A 71 18.36 4.84 -2.09
CA GLY A 71 18.99 5.85 -1.27
C GLY A 71 18.76 5.61 0.21
N THR A 72 19.26 6.52 1.02
CA THR A 72 19.10 6.51 2.48
C THR A 72 18.56 7.84 2.93
N GLU A 73 17.81 7.84 4.03
CA GLU A 73 17.24 9.04 4.64
C GLU A 73 16.44 9.90 3.64
N ILE A 74 15.45 9.29 2.98
CA ILE A 74 14.62 9.92 1.96
C ILE A 74 13.36 10.50 2.63
N PRO A 75 13.23 11.84 2.74
CA PRO A 75 12.02 12.45 3.26
C PRO A 75 10.82 12.04 2.42
N THR A 76 9.76 11.61 3.08
CA THR A 76 8.60 11.01 2.43
C THR A 76 7.32 11.46 3.12
N THR A 77 6.30 11.75 2.31
CA THR A 77 4.94 11.97 2.77
C THR A 77 3.99 10.96 2.15
N LEU A 78 2.96 10.57 2.89
CA LEU A 78 1.83 9.79 2.41
C LEU A 78 0.54 10.48 2.84
N GLU A 79 -0.21 10.98 1.87
CA GLU A 79 -1.54 11.53 2.10
C GLU A 79 -2.61 10.48 1.82
N VAL A 80 -3.55 10.31 2.75
CA VAL A 80 -4.68 9.38 2.64
C VAL A 80 -5.93 10.19 2.33
N VAL A 81 -6.45 10.03 1.11
CA VAL A 81 -7.67 10.71 0.66
C VAL A 81 -8.81 9.69 0.60
N ALA A 82 -9.81 9.83 1.46
CA ALA A 82 -11.01 9.01 1.38
C ALA A 82 -11.95 9.54 0.28
N LYS A 83 -12.49 8.63 -0.55
CA LYS A 83 -13.49 8.97 -1.58
C LYS A 83 -14.61 7.93 -1.61
N ARG A 84 -15.77 8.34 -2.14
CA ARG A 84 -16.87 7.44 -2.47
C ARG A 84 -17.02 7.36 -3.99
N LEU A 85 -17.06 6.15 -4.52
CA LEU A 85 -17.35 5.92 -5.94
C LEU A 85 -18.85 6.14 -6.22
N PRO A 86 -19.24 6.35 -7.50
CA PRO A 86 -20.65 6.52 -7.88
C PRO A 86 -21.56 5.35 -7.47
N ASP A 87 -21.00 4.15 -7.35
CA ASP A 87 -21.70 2.95 -6.88
C ASP A 87 -21.77 2.82 -5.34
N GLY A 88 -21.37 3.87 -4.62
CA GLY A 88 -21.45 3.96 -3.16
C GLY A 88 -20.25 3.37 -2.42
N ARG A 89 -19.31 2.69 -3.11
CA ARG A 89 -18.15 2.06 -2.47
C ARG A 89 -17.16 3.10 -1.93
N ALA A 90 -16.73 2.93 -0.68
CA ALA A 90 -15.65 3.72 -0.09
C ALA A 90 -14.29 3.22 -0.58
N ILE A 91 -13.40 4.15 -0.93
CA ILE A 91 -12.05 3.89 -1.40
C ILE A 91 -11.08 4.83 -0.70
N HIS A 92 -9.81 4.45 -0.63
CA HIS A 92 -8.72 5.36 -0.28
C HIS A 92 -7.83 5.59 -1.47
N VAL A 93 -7.37 6.83 -1.67
CA VAL A 93 -6.27 7.12 -2.59
C VAL A 93 -5.08 7.52 -1.74
N TRP A 94 -4.00 6.77 -1.88
CA TRP A 94 -2.77 6.94 -1.12
C TRP A 94 -1.73 7.62 -1.99
N TRP A 95 -1.49 8.90 -1.70
CA TRP A 95 -0.57 9.76 -2.44
C TRP A 95 0.77 9.83 -1.73
N ARG A 96 1.74 9.06 -2.22
CA ARG A 96 3.10 9.06 -1.67
C ARG A 96 3.99 10.01 -2.47
N THR A 97 4.73 10.86 -1.77
CA THR A 97 5.76 11.74 -2.34
C THR A 97 7.08 11.46 -1.67
N MET A 98 8.09 11.06 -2.45
CA MET A 98 9.42 10.69 -1.97
C MET A 98 10.46 11.64 -2.55
N HIS A 99 11.24 12.28 -1.68
CA HIS A 99 12.19 13.33 -2.03
C HIS A 99 13.58 12.77 -2.33
N PHE A 100 13.66 11.90 -3.34
CA PHE A 100 14.93 11.55 -4.00
C PHE A 100 15.52 12.78 -4.72
N PRO A 101 16.76 12.71 -5.26
CA PRO A 101 17.31 13.78 -6.11
C PRO A 101 16.35 14.22 -7.22
N LYS A 102 15.53 13.28 -7.72
CA LYS A 102 14.32 13.58 -8.49
C LYS A 102 13.08 13.12 -7.72
N VAL A 103 12.21 14.05 -7.37
CA VAL A 103 10.97 13.75 -6.62
C VAL A 103 10.15 12.69 -7.35
N ARG A 104 9.69 11.69 -6.59
CA ARG A 104 8.83 10.61 -7.08
C ARG A 104 7.46 10.69 -6.44
N HIS A 105 6.44 10.52 -7.26
CA HIS A 105 5.07 10.35 -6.80
C HIS A 105 4.61 8.93 -7.09
N PHE A 106 3.93 8.32 -6.14
CA PHE A 106 3.40 6.97 -6.27
C PHE A 106 1.97 6.91 -5.71
N PRO A 107 0.98 7.38 -6.51
CA PRO A 107 -0.42 7.30 -6.14
C PRO A 107 -0.93 5.88 -6.34
N THR A 108 -1.68 5.36 -5.38
CA THR A 108 -2.39 4.09 -5.53
C THR A 108 -3.81 4.17 -4.96
N THR A 109 -4.72 3.36 -5.51
CA THR A 109 -6.13 3.35 -5.06
C THR A 109 -6.44 2.04 -4.35
N ILE A 110 -6.81 2.13 -3.08
CA ILE A 110 -7.17 1.00 -2.23
C ILE A 110 -8.67 0.82 -2.22
N VAL A 111 -9.11 -0.39 -2.53
CA VAL A 111 -10.53 -0.79 -2.50
C VAL A 111 -10.68 -2.11 -1.74
N HIS A 112 -11.82 -2.31 -1.10
CA HIS A 112 -12.19 -3.62 -0.56
C HIS A 112 -13.05 -4.37 -1.56
N ASP A 113 -12.65 -5.61 -1.86
CA ASP A 113 -13.47 -6.55 -2.62
C ASP A 113 -14.23 -7.46 -1.66
N ALA A 114 -15.49 -7.10 -1.39
CA ALA A 114 -16.37 -7.86 -0.52
C ALA A 114 -16.62 -9.31 -0.99
N ARG A 115 -16.46 -9.62 -2.29
CA ARG A 115 -16.66 -10.99 -2.80
C ARG A 115 -15.49 -11.90 -2.45
N ARG A 116 -14.28 -11.34 -2.43
CA ARG A 116 -13.04 -12.06 -2.09
C ARG A 116 -12.67 -11.92 -0.61
N ASP A 117 -13.29 -10.95 0.07
CA ASP A 117 -12.87 -10.46 1.37
C ASP A 117 -11.36 -10.15 1.39
N ARG A 118 -10.95 -9.32 0.43
CA ARG A 118 -9.56 -8.90 0.22
C ARG A 118 -9.48 -7.41 -0.05
N LEU A 119 -8.34 -6.83 0.28
CA LEU A 119 -7.98 -5.52 -0.25
C LEU A 119 -7.42 -5.67 -1.65
N ILE A 120 -7.72 -4.71 -2.51
CA ILE A 120 -7.11 -4.57 -3.82
C ILE A 120 -6.46 -3.20 -3.87
N ASP A 121 -5.17 -3.18 -4.20
CA ASP A 121 -4.43 -1.97 -4.54
C ASP A 121 -4.37 -1.86 -6.06
N LEU A 122 -4.93 -0.77 -6.58
CA LEU A 122 -4.91 -0.44 -7.99
C LEU A 122 -3.70 0.44 -8.27
N VAL A 123 -2.80 -0.09 -9.09
CA VAL A 123 -1.46 0.46 -9.32
C VAL A 123 -1.21 0.63 -10.81
N GLY A 124 -0.34 1.57 -11.17
CA GLY A 124 0.09 1.80 -12.53
C GLY A 124 -0.83 2.72 -13.33
N PRO A 125 -0.55 2.91 -14.63
CA PRO A 125 -1.26 3.89 -15.45
C PRO A 125 -2.73 3.51 -15.56
N GLY A 126 -3.63 4.44 -15.20
CA GLY A 126 -5.07 4.22 -15.27
C GLY A 126 -5.56 3.06 -14.39
N ASN A 127 -4.87 2.72 -13.28
CA ASN A 127 -5.24 1.63 -12.38
C ASN A 127 -5.21 0.23 -13.05
N ALA A 128 -4.31 0.04 -14.02
CA ALA A 128 -4.25 -1.17 -14.83
C ALA A 128 -3.80 -2.44 -14.08
N ILE A 129 -3.16 -2.33 -12.92
CA ILE A 129 -2.70 -3.50 -12.14
C ILE A 129 -3.54 -3.61 -10.88
N ASN A 130 -4.11 -4.78 -10.65
CA ASN A 130 -4.90 -5.13 -9.47
C ASN A 130 -4.06 -6.05 -8.58
N MET A 131 -3.45 -5.49 -7.54
CA MET A 131 -2.74 -6.27 -6.53
C MET A 131 -3.69 -6.66 -5.41
N VAL A 132 -3.93 -7.95 -5.23
CA VAL A 132 -4.80 -8.47 -4.18
C VAL A 132 -3.96 -8.75 -2.95
N TRP A 133 -4.40 -8.24 -1.81
CA TRP A 133 -3.69 -8.33 -0.56
C TRP A 133 -4.46 -9.15 0.46
N ARG A 134 -3.74 -10.06 1.11
CA ARG A 134 -4.13 -10.63 2.38
C ARG A 134 -3.73 -9.64 3.48
N ALA A 135 -4.69 -8.82 3.87
CA ALA A 135 -4.51 -7.86 4.93
C ALA A 135 -4.83 -8.47 6.28
N LYS A 136 -3.97 -8.25 7.27
CA LYS A 136 -4.16 -8.76 8.62
C LYS A 136 -3.68 -7.76 9.64
N PHE A 137 -4.56 -7.42 10.58
CA PHE A 137 -4.16 -6.77 11.82
C PHE A 137 -3.89 -7.83 12.89
N SER A 138 -2.71 -7.77 13.49
CA SER A 138 -2.28 -8.61 14.60
C SER A 138 -2.10 -7.71 15.83
N PRO A 139 -3.04 -7.76 16.80
CA PRO A 139 -2.93 -7.00 18.03
C PRO A 139 -1.59 -7.29 18.75
N PRO A 140 -1.03 -6.31 19.45
CA PRO A 140 -1.63 -5.01 19.77
C PRO A 140 -1.46 -3.93 18.68
N ASN A 141 -0.47 -4.05 17.79
CA ASN A 141 0.01 -2.88 17.04
C ASN A 141 0.58 -3.18 15.65
N THR A 142 0.44 -4.40 15.11
CA THR A 142 1.07 -4.78 13.84
C THR A 142 0.02 -4.98 12.75
N PHE A 143 0.22 -4.32 11.61
CA PHE A 143 -0.56 -4.51 10.39
C PHE A 143 0.32 -5.08 9.30
N THR A 144 -0.20 -6.05 8.54
CA THR A 144 0.53 -6.74 7.48
C THR A 144 -0.30 -6.80 6.21
N LEU A 145 0.37 -6.64 5.07
CA LEU A 145 -0.16 -6.90 3.73
C LEU A 145 0.78 -7.87 3.02
N ASP A 146 0.25 -9.04 2.68
CA ASP A 146 0.96 -10.03 1.86
C ASP A 146 0.23 -10.16 0.52
N THR A 147 0.96 -10.12 -0.60
CA THR A 147 0.34 -10.29 -1.92
C THR A 147 -0.25 -11.69 -2.06
N ASP A 148 -1.53 -11.78 -2.37
CA ASP A 148 -2.31 -13.02 -2.51
C ASP A 148 -2.49 -13.40 -3.99
N ALA A 149 -2.72 -12.40 -4.85
CA ALA A 149 -2.87 -12.58 -6.29
C ALA A 149 -2.62 -11.26 -7.04
N CYS A 150 -2.44 -11.35 -8.36
CA CYS A 150 -2.39 -10.18 -9.22
C CYS A 150 -3.25 -10.36 -10.47
N GLY A 151 -3.89 -9.28 -10.90
CA GLY A 151 -4.61 -9.19 -12.16
C GLY A 151 -4.22 -7.95 -12.95
N ILE A 152 -4.39 -8.02 -14.27
CA ILE A 152 -4.19 -6.88 -15.17
C ILE A 152 -5.55 -6.50 -15.75
N ASP A 153 -5.93 -5.24 -15.62
CA ASP A 153 -7.09 -4.68 -16.32
C ASP A 153 -6.73 -4.47 -17.80
N LEU A 154 -7.40 -5.23 -18.66
CA LEU A 154 -7.32 -5.09 -20.10
C LEU A 154 -8.70 -4.65 -20.61
N PHE A 155 -8.86 -3.35 -20.86
CA PHE A 155 -10.06 -2.73 -21.42
C PHE A 155 -11.33 -2.92 -20.55
N GLY A 156 -11.21 -2.68 -19.23
CA GLY A 156 -12.31 -2.78 -18.27
C GLY A 156 -12.60 -4.22 -17.81
N ARG A 157 -11.69 -5.15 -18.10
CA ARG A 157 -11.80 -6.57 -17.70
C ARG A 157 -10.50 -7.02 -17.07
N VAL A 158 -10.58 -7.37 -15.79
CA VAL A 158 -9.43 -7.91 -15.04
C VAL A 158 -9.14 -9.34 -15.47
N ARG A 159 -7.92 -9.56 -15.94
CA ARG A 159 -7.35 -10.88 -16.23
C ARG A 159 -6.42 -11.29 -15.09
N TRP A 160 -6.82 -12.30 -14.34
CA TRP A 160 -6.04 -12.85 -13.24
C TRP A 160 -4.90 -13.70 -13.76
N LEU A 161 -3.70 -13.50 -13.22
CA LEU A 161 -2.55 -14.33 -13.54
C LEU A 161 -2.65 -15.67 -12.77
N PRO A 162 -2.26 -16.80 -13.37
CA PRO A 162 -2.29 -18.11 -12.70
C PRO A 162 -1.46 -18.12 -11.40
N PRO A 163 -1.91 -18.77 -10.31
CA PRO A 163 -1.22 -18.81 -9.01
C PRO A 163 0.24 -19.26 -9.08
N TRP A 164 0.55 -20.20 -9.96
CA TRP A 164 1.90 -20.75 -10.15
C TRP A 164 2.81 -19.82 -10.98
N PHE A 165 2.25 -18.87 -11.72
CA PHE A 165 2.97 -18.04 -12.69
C PHE A 165 3.21 -16.62 -12.18
N TRP A 166 2.22 -16.00 -11.55
CA TRP A 166 2.31 -14.59 -11.16
C TRP A 166 3.50 -14.25 -10.24
N PRO A 167 3.93 -15.11 -9.28
CA PRO A 167 5.07 -14.78 -8.42
C PRO A 167 6.38 -14.68 -9.21
N TRP A 168 6.50 -15.39 -10.34
CA TRP A 168 7.65 -15.31 -11.23
C TRP A 168 7.68 -14.03 -12.08
N VAL A 169 6.52 -13.40 -12.30
CA VAL A 169 6.43 -12.18 -13.13
C VAL A 169 6.60 -10.93 -12.29
N LEU A 170 5.94 -10.88 -11.13
CA LEU A 170 5.82 -9.66 -10.32
C LEU A 170 6.53 -9.74 -8.97
N GLY A 171 6.99 -10.93 -8.58
CA GLY A 171 7.42 -11.20 -7.22
C GLY A 171 6.25 -11.18 -6.23
N THR A 172 6.53 -11.53 -4.98
CA THR A 172 5.62 -11.42 -3.85
C THR A 172 6.00 -10.20 -3.02
N VAL A 173 5.02 -9.41 -2.60
CA VAL A 173 5.27 -8.27 -1.72
C VAL A 173 4.79 -8.59 -0.31
N ARG A 174 5.64 -8.28 0.66
CA ARG A 174 5.31 -8.28 2.07
C ARG A 174 5.51 -6.87 2.61
N PHE A 175 4.46 -6.29 3.15
CA PHE A 175 4.49 -5.02 3.85
C PHE A 175 4.08 -5.23 5.30
N VAL A 176 4.83 -4.62 6.20
CA VAL A 176 4.57 -4.62 7.63
C VAL A 176 4.57 -3.17 8.09
N GLN A 177 3.56 -2.80 8.88
CA GLN A 177 3.50 -1.53 9.56
C GLN A 177 3.24 -1.78 11.05
N ARG A 178 4.03 -1.14 11.91
CA ARG A 178 3.93 -1.26 13.37
C ARG A 178 3.66 0.11 13.97
N ALA A 179 2.66 0.22 14.84
CA ALA A 179 2.45 1.43 15.62
C ALA A 179 3.36 1.42 16.86
N ASP A 180 3.97 2.55 17.17
CA ASP A 180 4.78 2.73 18.37
C ASP A 180 3.86 2.78 19.60
N ASN A 181 4.31 2.16 20.70
CA ASN A 181 3.56 2.10 21.94
C ASN A 181 3.77 3.35 22.81
N LEU A 182 4.91 4.04 22.65
CA LEU A 182 5.28 5.23 23.41
C LEU A 182 4.80 6.51 22.69
N ASP A 183 5.01 6.59 21.38
CA ASP A 183 4.50 7.67 20.54
C ASP A 183 3.31 7.18 19.71
N ILE A 184 2.10 7.43 20.20
CA ILE A 184 0.85 6.93 19.60
C ILE A 184 0.58 7.40 18.16
N LYS A 185 1.34 8.39 17.66
CA LYS A 185 1.25 8.89 16.27
C LYS A 185 2.32 8.29 15.38
N ARG A 186 3.36 7.69 15.95
CA ARG A 186 4.49 7.14 15.21
C ARG A 186 4.19 5.74 14.71
N VAL A 187 4.59 5.48 13.48
CA VAL A 187 4.52 4.17 12.84
C VAL A 187 5.84 3.87 12.15
N GLU A 188 6.22 2.61 12.18
CA GLU A 188 7.36 2.07 11.46
C GLU A 188 6.85 1.19 10.33
N ILE A 189 7.46 1.30 9.15
CA ILE A 189 7.09 0.50 7.99
C ILE A 189 8.29 -0.27 7.47
N GLU A 190 8.00 -1.43 6.90
CA GLU A 190 8.96 -2.28 6.20
C GLU A 190 8.24 -2.90 5.01
N LEU A 191 8.81 -2.78 3.82
CA LEU A 191 8.34 -3.44 2.61
C LEU A 191 9.47 -4.22 1.98
N VAL A 192 9.18 -5.47 1.61
CA VAL A 192 10.09 -6.32 0.84
C VAL A 192 9.34 -6.93 -0.33
N ILE A 193 9.97 -6.87 -1.51
CA ILE A 193 9.54 -7.60 -2.71
C ILE A 193 10.55 -8.72 -2.95
N SER A 194 10.05 -9.94 -3.02
CA SER A 194 10.86 -11.15 -3.22
C SER A 194 10.49 -11.82 -4.53
N HIS A 195 11.48 -12.27 -5.27
CA HIS A 195 11.31 -13.07 -6.47
C HIS A 195 11.75 -14.52 -6.19
N PRO A 196 11.01 -15.55 -6.66
CA PRO A 196 11.30 -16.96 -6.33
C PRO A 196 12.74 -17.40 -6.58
N LEU A 197 13.38 -16.89 -7.64
CA LEU A 197 14.77 -17.23 -8.00
C LEU A 197 15.82 -16.26 -7.45
N LEU A 198 15.47 -14.99 -7.27
CA LEU A 198 16.46 -13.94 -7.00
C LEU A 198 16.52 -13.56 -5.51
N GLY A 199 15.62 -14.12 -4.69
CA GLY A 199 15.42 -13.69 -3.31
C GLY A 199 14.83 -12.29 -3.27
N ASP A 200 15.18 -11.51 -2.25
CA ASP A 200 14.65 -10.16 -2.12
C ASP A 200 15.28 -9.21 -3.12
N VAL A 201 14.44 -8.63 -3.96
CA VAL A 201 14.85 -7.80 -5.11
C VAL A 201 14.65 -6.32 -4.88
N PHE A 202 13.77 -5.94 -3.97
CA PHE A 202 13.49 -4.55 -3.62
C PHE A 202 13.01 -4.48 -2.17
N GLY A 203 13.35 -3.40 -1.49
CA GLY A 203 12.76 -3.12 -0.18
C GLY A 203 12.99 -1.70 0.29
N TYR A 204 12.18 -1.33 1.27
CA TYR A 204 12.40 -0.12 2.03
C TYR A 204 11.89 -0.24 3.46
N ASP A 205 12.48 0.55 4.34
CA ASP A 205 12.04 0.73 5.71
C ASP A 205 12.03 2.21 6.08
N GLY A 206 11.22 2.58 7.07
CA GLY A 206 11.08 3.97 7.45
C GLY A 206 10.22 4.21 8.67
N THR A 207 10.30 5.43 9.17
CA THR A 207 9.52 5.92 10.32
C THR A 207 8.67 7.11 9.90
N PHE A 208 7.41 7.12 10.31
CA PHE A 208 6.44 8.16 9.97
C PHE A 208 5.61 8.57 11.17
N TRP A 209 5.09 9.80 11.14
CA TRP A 209 4.15 10.34 12.12
C TRP A 209 2.84 10.67 11.43
N VAL A 210 1.74 10.14 11.97
CA VAL A 210 0.39 10.47 11.51
C VAL A 210 0.00 11.85 12.02
N ARG A 211 -0.28 12.75 11.07
CA ARG A 211 -0.81 14.11 11.26
C ARG A 211 -2.25 14.17 10.75
N ARG A 212 -3.05 14.99 11.43
CA ARG A 212 -4.46 15.22 11.16
C ARG A 212 -4.73 16.72 11.22
#